data_AF-E9IRL3-F1
#
_entry.id   AF-E9IRL3-F1
#
_cell.length_a   1.000
_cell.length_b   1.000
_cell.length_c   1.000
_cell.angle_alpha   90.00
_cell.angle_beta   90.00
_cell.angle_gamma   90.00
#
_symmetry.space_group_name_H-M   'P 1'
#
loop_
_entity.id
_entity.type
_entity.pdbx_description
1 polymer ?
#
loop_
_entity_poly.entity_id
_entity_poly.type
_entity_poly.pdbx_seq_one_letter_code
_entity_poly.pdbx_strand_id
1 'polypeptide(L)'
;GTVKQLQDMTGWQGHQVLYFGDHPYSDLADVTLEHGWRTGAIIKELTHEIETLNDPKFKENANWLQMLTGLIEDHQDYEGPEVQNALDEWMRERDQLRNETKSVFNKQFGSVFRTYHNPTYFSRRLFRFADIYMSSITNLLEYSTSHTFYPRRGVMPHEYTSYFV
;
A
#
# COMPACT_ATOMS: atom_id res chain seq x y z
N GLY A 1 -15.39 29.55 10.62
CA GLY A 1 -14.00 30.00 10.84
C GLY A 1 -13.16 29.57 9.66
N THR A 2 -12.08 30.29 9.37
CA THR A 2 -11.13 29.95 8.28
C THR A 2 -9.79 29.50 8.84
N VAL A 3 -9.00 28.75 8.06
CA VAL A 3 -7.63 28.36 8.45
C VAL A 3 -6.78 29.59 8.76
N LYS A 4 -6.92 30.66 7.96
CA LYS A 4 -6.24 31.93 8.19
C LYS A 4 -6.54 32.54 9.56
N GLN A 5 -7.81 32.55 9.97
CA GLN A 5 -8.19 33.03 11.31
C GLN A 5 -7.56 32.18 12.42
N LEU A 6 -7.49 30.86 12.24
CA LEU A 6 -6.82 29.99 13.21
C LEU A 6 -5.32 30.31 13.30
N GLN A 7 -4.66 30.48 12.16
CA GLN A 7 -3.23 30.85 12.09
C GLN A 7 -2.97 32.20 12.76
N ASP A 8 -3.83 33.20 12.53
CA ASP A 8 -3.71 34.52 13.15
C ASP A 8 -3.88 34.45 14.68
N MET A 9 -4.71 33.54 15.18
CA MET A 9 -4.96 33.36 16.61
C MET A 9 -3.89 32.54 17.34
N THR A 10 -3.39 31.45 16.74
CA THR A 10 -2.45 30.54 17.39
C THR A 10 -1.00 30.83 17.08
N GLY A 11 -0.72 31.53 15.97
CA GLY A 11 0.61 31.72 15.43
C GLY A 11 1.24 30.43 14.85
N TRP A 12 0.50 29.33 14.75
CA TRP A 12 1.02 28.07 14.20
C TRP A 12 1.18 28.15 12.69
N GLN A 13 2.34 27.71 12.19
CA GLN A 13 2.69 27.80 10.78
C GLN A 13 3.24 26.48 10.23
N GLY A 14 2.83 26.14 9.01
CA GLY A 14 3.34 24.99 8.25
C GLY A 14 3.44 23.71 9.07
N HIS A 15 4.66 23.18 9.18
CA HIS A 15 4.95 21.90 9.83
C HIS A 15 4.72 21.83 11.35
N GLN A 16 4.33 22.94 11.99
CA GLN A 16 3.95 22.94 13.41
C GLN A 16 2.56 22.34 13.65
N VAL A 17 1.78 22.16 12.59
CA VAL A 17 0.44 21.58 12.65
C VAL A 17 0.44 20.22 11.94
N LEU A 18 -0.09 19.21 12.63
CA LEU A 18 -0.44 17.91 12.06
C LEU A 18 -1.96 17.78 12.01
N TYR A 19 -2.52 17.81 10.81
CA TYR A 19 -3.96 17.74 10.57
C TYR A 19 -4.37 16.32 10.18
N PHE A 20 -5.49 15.84 10.73
CA PHE A 20 -6.03 14.52 10.43
C PHE A 20 -7.36 14.62 9.67
N GLY A 21 -7.50 13.80 8.63
CA GLY A 21 -8.73 13.67 7.83
C GLY A 21 -8.97 12.21 7.43
N ASP A 22 -10.21 11.88 7.09
CA ASP A 22 -10.61 10.56 6.63
C ASP A 22 -10.76 10.48 5.10
N HIS A 23 -10.83 11.64 4.43
CA HIS A 23 -10.88 11.74 2.97
C HIS A 23 -9.60 12.38 2.42
N PRO A 24 -8.69 11.60 1.80
CA PRO A 24 -7.44 12.13 1.26
C PRO A 24 -7.62 13.25 0.23
N TYR A 25 -8.79 13.32 -0.42
CA TYR A 25 -9.07 14.28 -1.48
C TYR A 25 -9.63 15.61 -0.97
N SER A 26 -10.68 15.58 -0.14
CA SER A 26 -11.34 16.80 0.35
C SER A 26 -10.62 17.39 1.55
N ASP A 27 -9.98 16.58 2.38
CA ASP A 27 -9.49 17.04 3.67
C ASP A 27 -8.00 17.37 3.62
N LEU A 28 -7.21 16.54 2.92
CA LEU A 28 -5.75 16.59 3.02
C LEU A 28 -5.07 17.37 1.89
N ALA A 29 -5.66 17.39 0.69
CA ALA A 29 -5.02 17.98 -0.48
C ALA A 29 -4.79 19.49 -0.32
N ASP A 30 -5.84 20.24 0.02
CA ASP A 30 -5.77 21.71 0.15
C ASP A 30 -4.89 22.12 1.33
N VAL A 31 -5.01 21.39 2.46
CA VAL A 31 -4.22 21.64 3.67
C VAL A 31 -2.72 21.42 3.42
N THR A 32 -2.36 20.39 2.64
CA THR A 32 -0.98 20.12 2.25
C THR A 32 -0.46 21.17 1.26
N LEU A 33 -1.25 21.50 0.23
CA LEU A 33 -0.81 22.32 -0.90
C LEU A 33 -0.84 23.82 -0.61
N GLU A 34 -1.84 24.32 0.11
CA GLU A 34 -2.05 25.75 0.34
C GLU A 34 -1.48 26.24 1.68
N HIS A 35 -1.39 25.36 2.68
CA HIS A 35 -1.01 25.73 4.05
C HIS A 35 0.29 25.07 4.54
N GLY A 36 0.82 24.08 3.82
CA GLY A 36 2.06 23.40 4.15
C GLY A 36 2.03 22.67 5.50
N TRP A 37 0.84 22.32 5.98
CA TRP A 37 0.67 21.55 7.21
C TRP A 37 1.07 20.10 6.99
N ARG A 38 1.50 19.44 8.06
CA ARG A 38 1.66 17.99 8.05
C ARG A 38 0.28 17.33 8.09
N THR A 39 0.16 16.17 7.49
CA THR A 39 -1.14 15.50 7.34
C THR A 39 -1.09 14.03 7.73
N GLY A 40 -2.16 13.58 8.40
CA GLY A 40 -2.42 12.20 8.74
C GLY A 40 -3.76 11.74 8.15
N ALA A 41 -3.78 10.56 7.52
CA ALA A 41 -5.01 9.97 7.00
C ALA A 41 -5.54 8.86 7.92
N ILE A 42 -6.86 8.86 8.15
CA ILE A 42 -7.56 7.80 8.89
C ILE A 42 -8.35 6.95 7.90
N ILE A 43 -7.87 5.73 7.61
CA ILE A 43 -8.45 4.83 6.61
C ILE A 43 -9.02 3.60 7.31
N LYS A 44 -10.33 3.53 7.49
CA LYS A 44 -10.99 2.46 8.27
C LYS A 44 -10.79 1.07 7.65
N GLU A 45 -10.77 1.01 6.32
CA GLU A 45 -10.58 -0.21 5.54
C GLU A 45 -9.19 -0.83 5.75
N LEU A 46 -8.23 -0.06 6.26
CA LEU A 46 -6.86 -0.52 6.50
C LEU A 46 -6.81 -1.70 7.47
N THR A 47 -7.68 -1.75 8.49
CA THR A 47 -7.69 -2.87 9.46
C THR A 47 -7.98 -4.19 8.76
N HIS A 48 -9.07 -4.23 7.97
CA HIS A 48 -9.45 -5.42 7.22
C HIS A 48 -8.38 -5.82 6.19
N GLU A 49 -7.74 -4.82 5.56
CA GLU A 49 -6.66 -5.06 4.61
C GLU A 49 -5.43 -5.68 5.30
N ILE A 50 -5.02 -5.16 6.45
CA ILE A 50 -3.91 -5.70 7.25
C ILE A 50 -4.22 -7.13 7.72
N GLU A 51 -5.43 -7.39 8.22
CA GLU A 51 -5.85 -8.72 8.66
C GLU A 51 -5.78 -9.73 7.51
N THR A 52 -6.33 -9.36 6.35
CA THR A 52 -6.34 -10.21 5.14
C THR A 52 -4.93 -10.49 4.63
N LEU A 53 -4.06 -9.47 4.58
CA LEU A 53 -2.66 -9.63 4.18
C LEU A 53 -1.84 -10.43 5.19
N ASN A 54 -2.25 -10.44 6.46
CA ASN A 54 -1.59 -11.20 7.51
C ASN A 54 -2.06 -12.64 7.65
N ASP A 55 -3.14 -13.03 6.97
CA ASP A 55 -3.63 -14.39 6.93
C ASP A 55 -2.53 -15.35 6.41
N PRO A 56 -2.21 -16.44 7.12
CA PRO A 56 -1.16 -17.37 6.72
C PRO A 56 -1.37 -17.96 5.32
N LYS A 57 -2.61 -18.32 4.98
CA LYS A 57 -2.94 -18.89 3.66
C LYS A 57 -2.76 -17.85 2.57
N PHE A 58 -3.12 -16.59 2.83
CA PHE A 58 -2.83 -15.50 1.89
C PHE A 58 -1.33 -15.37 1.63
N LYS A 59 -0.51 -15.38 2.69
CA LYS A 59 0.96 -15.27 2.56
C LYS A 59 1.56 -16.46 1.80
N GLU A 60 1.13 -17.67 2.12
CA GLU A 60 1.57 -18.89 1.43
C GLU A 60 1.23 -18.80 -0.07
N ASN A 61 -0.02 -18.50 -0.41
CA ASN A 61 -0.45 -18.36 -1.80
C ASN A 61 0.31 -17.24 -2.53
N ALA A 62 0.52 -16.08 -1.89
CA ALA A 62 1.24 -14.96 -2.49
C ALA A 62 2.73 -15.28 -2.72
N ASN A 63 3.39 -15.92 -1.75
CA ASN A 63 4.78 -16.35 -1.88
C ASN A 63 4.94 -17.41 -2.97
N TRP A 64 4.06 -18.41 -2.99
CA TRP A 64 4.08 -19.45 -4.00
C TRP A 64 3.81 -18.88 -5.40
N LEU A 65 2.86 -17.95 -5.54
CA LEU A 65 2.61 -17.23 -6.78
C LEU A 65 3.87 -16.51 -7.29
N GLN A 66 4.65 -15.88 -6.40
CA GLN A 66 5.90 -15.23 -6.75
C GLN A 66 6.97 -16.23 -7.19
N MET A 67 7.17 -17.32 -6.43
CA MET A 67 8.12 -18.37 -6.77
C MET A 67 7.79 -19.03 -8.11
N LEU A 68 6.53 -19.41 -8.32
CA LEU A 68 6.06 -20.03 -9.55
C LEU A 68 6.20 -19.09 -10.75
N THR A 69 5.97 -17.78 -10.55
CA THR A 69 6.23 -16.77 -11.61
C THR A 69 7.71 -16.74 -11.97
N GLY A 70 8.62 -16.77 -11.00
CA GLY A 70 10.06 -16.85 -11.26
C GLY A 70 10.47 -18.12 -12.01
N LEU A 71 9.93 -19.29 -11.63
CA LEU A 71 10.18 -20.54 -12.33
C LEU A 71 9.70 -20.51 -13.79
N ILE A 72 8.52 -19.94 -14.04
CA ILE A 72 8.02 -19.75 -15.41
C ILE A 72 8.94 -18.78 -16.17
N GLU A 73 9.33 -17.66 -15.57
CA GLU A 73 10.22 -16.67 -16.20
C GLU A 73 11.57 -17.29 -16.61
N ASP A 74 12.14 -18.15 -15.77
CA ASP A 74 13.41 -18.85 -16.01
C ASP A 74 13.31 -19.96 -17.08
N HIS A 75 12.12 -20.53 -17.29
CA HIS A 75 11.94 -21.72 -18.12
C HIS A 75 11.09 -21.53 -19.39
N GLN A 76 10.47 -20.37 -19.59
CA GLN A 76 9.54 -20.11 -20.70
C GLN A 76 10.14 -20.26 -22.10
N ASP A 77 11.48 -20.14 -22.24
CA ASP A 77 12.17 -20.20 -23.53
C ASP A 77 12.69 -21.60 -23.89
N TYR A 78 12.52 -22.60 -23.01
CA TYR A 78 12.96 -23.97 -23.30
C TYR A 78 11.96 -24.69 -24.21
N GLU A 79 12.49 -25.34 -25.26
CA GLU A 79 11.68 -26.10 -26.21
C GLU A 79 11.58 -27.60 -25.84
N GLY A 80 10.42 -28.20 -26.09
CA GLY A 80 10.19 -29.63 -25.94
C GLY A 80 8.76 -29.94 -25.48
N PRO A 81 8.18 -31.07 -25.91
CA PRO A 81 6.79 -31.41 -25.57
C PRO A 81 6.58 -31.59 -24.05
N GLU A 82 7.57 -32.15 -23.34
CA GLU A 82 7.49 -32.33 -21.88
C GLU A 82 7.56 -30.99 -21.15
N VAL A 83 8.42 -30.07 -21.60
CA VAL A 83 8.58 -28.74 -21.01
C VAL A 83 7.33 -27.89 -21.24
N GLN A 84 6.78 -27.90 -22.46
CA GLN A 84 5.57 -27.14 -22.77
C GLN A 84 4.38 -27.61 -21.93
N ASN A 85 4.22 -28.93 -21.74
CA ASN A 85 3.18 -29.47 -20.87
C ASN A 85 3.33 -29.00 -19.42
N ALA A 86 4.55 -28.99 -18.89
CA ALA A 86 4.83 -28.51 -17.53
C ALA A 86 4.56 -26.99 -17.39
N LEU A 87 4.99 -26.19 -18.37
CA LEU A 87 4.70 -24.76 -18.41
C LEU A 87 3.19 -24.48 -18.45
N ASP A 88 2.43 -25.23 -19.26
CA ASP A 88 0.97 -25.10 -19.33
C ASP A 88 0.29 -25.47 -18.00
N GLU A 89 0.83 -26.43 -17.25
CA GLU A 89 0.38 -26.75 -15.89
C GLU A 89 0.69 -25.63 -14.90
N TRP A 90 1.92 -25.11 -14.91
CA TRP A 90 2.34 -24.01 -14.05
C TRP A 90 1.57 -22.72 -14.33
N MET A 91 1.29 -22.41 -15.60
CA MET A 91 0.47 -21.25 -15.97
C MET A 91 -0.96 -21.38 -15.46
N ARG A 92 -1.55 -22.58 -15.52
CA ARG A 92 -2.88 -22.85 -14.94
C ARG A 92 -2.89 -22.71 -13.43
N GLU A 93 -1.90 -23.27 -12.75
CA GLU A 93 -1.75 -23.15 -11.30
C GLU A 93 -1.54 -21.69 -10.87
N ARG A 94 -0.69 -20.95 -11.59
CA ARG A 94 -0.48 -19.52 -11.39
C ARG A 94 -1.78 -18.72 -11.49
N ASP A 95 -2.62 -19.01 -12.49
CA ASP A 95 -3.90 -18.34 -12.65
C ASP A 95 -4.90 -18.70 -11.54
N GLN A 96 -4.88 -19.94 -11.04
CA GLN A 96 -5.65 -20.33 -9.87
C GLN A 96 -5.23 -19.56 -8.63
N LEU A 97 -3.93 -19.54 -8.31
CA LEU A 97 -3.38 -18.81 -7.16
C LEU A 97 -3.72 -17.32 -7.24
N ARG A 98 -3.58 -16.72 -8.44
CA ARG A 98 -3.94 -15.32 -8.67
C ARG A 98 -5.41 -15.02 -8.37
N ASN A 99 -6.31 -15.94 -8.70
CA ASN A 99 -7.74 -15.79 -8.39
C ASN A 99 -8.02 -15.97 -6.90
N GLU A 100 -7.38 -16.94 -6.24
CA GLU A 100 -7.51 -17.17 -4.79
C GLU A 100 -7.07 -15.93 -4.01
N THR A 101 -5.87 -15.40 -4.31
CA THR A 101 -5.32 -14.17 -3.70
C THR A 101 -6.18 -12.94 -3.97
N LYS A 102 -6.97 -12.90 -5.06
CA LYS A 102 -7.89 -11.79 -5.34
C LYS A 102 -9.21 -11.92 -4.59
N SER A 103 -9.71 -13.14 -4.44
CA SER A 103 -11.05 -13.43 -3.91
C SER A 103 -11.24 -13.14 -2.42
N VAL A 104 -10.14 -12.99 -1.68
CA VAL A 104 -10.15 -12.65 -0.24
C VAL A 104 -10.55 -11.21 0.03
N PHE A 105 -10.39 -10.32 -0.97
CA PHE A 105 -10.83 -8.93 -0.88
C PHE A 105 -12.27 -8.78 -1.38
N ASN A 106 -12.77 -7.54 -1.41
CA ASN A 106 -14.08 -7.23 -1.95
C ASN A 106 -14.26 -7.86 -3.36
N LYS A 107 -15.34 -8.61 -3.58
CA LYS A 107 -15.56 -9.37 -4.82
C LYS A 107 -15.68 -8.49 -6.06
N GLN A 108 -16.25 -7.29 -5.90
CA GLN A 108 -16.48 -6.36 -7.00
C GLN A 108 -15.27 -5.46 -7.28
N PHE A 109 -14.63 -4.94 -6.23
CA PHE A 109 -13.61 -3.89 -6.35
C PHE A 109 -12.19 -4.33 -5.96
N GLY A 110 -12.04 -5.46 -5.29
CA GLY A 110 -10.75 -5.93 -4.77
C GLY A 110 -10.25 -5.10 -3.59
N SER A 111 -8.92 -5.07 -3.43
CA SER A 111 -8.23 -4.27 -2.42
C SER A 111 -8.36 -2.77 -2.74
N VAL A 112 -8.51 -1.96 -1.69
CA VAL A 112 -8.55 -0.50 -1.82
C VAL A 112 -7.18 0.05 -2.21
N PHE A 113 -6.10 -0.61 -1.78
CA PHE A 113 -4.75 -0.08 -1.93
C PHE A 113 -4.00 -0.62 -3.15
N ARG A 114 -4.33 -1.81 -3.65
CA ARG A 114 -3.54 -2.47 -4.69
C ARG A 114 -4.40 -3.26 -5.69
N THR A 115 -4.01 -3.17 -6.96
CA THR A 115 -4.50 -4.04 -8.04
C THR A 115 -3.31 -4.78 -8.63
N TYR A 116 -3.22 -6.10 -8.39
CA TYR A 116 -2.06 -6.92 -8.73
C TYR A 116 -0.76 -6.31 -8.18
N HIS A 117 0.16 -5.87 -9.04
CA HIS A 117 1.43 -5.28 -8.62
C HIS A 117 1.36 -3.76 -8.46
N ASN A 118 0.27 -3.12 -8.87
CA ASN A 118 0.18 -1.67 -8.96
C ASN A 118 -0.61 -1.07 -7.80
N PRO A 119 -0.13 0.04 -7.18
CA PRO A 119 -0.94 0.81 -6.26
C PRO A 119 -2.15 1.40 -7.00
N THR A 120 -3.31 1.35 -6.36
CA THR A 120 -4.54 1.96 -6.87
C THR A 120 -4.41 3.49 -6.96
N TYR A 121 -5.35 4.13 -7.66
CA TYR A 121 -5.43 5.59 -7.67
C TYR A 121 -5.56 6.16 -6.25
N PHE A 122 -6.33 5.49 -5.38
CA PHE A 122 -6.45 5.84 -3.97
C PHE A 122 -5.08 5.82 -3.27
N SER A 123 -4.32 4.73 -3.37
CA SER A 123 -2.98 4.63 -2.77
C SER A 123 -2.03 5.72 -3.26
N ARG A 124 -1.98 5.96 -4.57
CA ARG A 124 -1.10 6.99 -5.14
C ARG A 124 -1.42 8.39 -4.58
N ARG A 125 -2.69 8.67 -4.33
CA ARG A 125 -3.14 9.93 -3.74
C ARG A 125 -2.85 9.98 -2.24
N LEU A 126 -3.14 8.90 -1.53
CA LEU A 126 -2.82 8.76 -0.10
C LEU A 126 -1.33 9.03 0.15
N PHE A 127 -0.44 8.38 -0.61
CA PHE A 127 1.01 8.56 -0.48
C PHE A 127 1.50 9.97 -0.83
N ARG A 128 0.72 10.73 -1.61
CA ARG A 128 1.05 12.10 -1.98
C ARG A 128 0.64 13.12 -0.93
N PHE A 129 -0.48 12.87 -0.25
CA PHE A 129 -1.15 13.88 0.58
C PHE A 129 -1.21 13.55 2.06
N ALA A 130 -0.74 12.38 2.48
CA ALA A 130 -0.63 12.01 3.88
C ALA A 130 0.82 11.68 4.22
N ASP A 131 1.40 12.39 5.19
CA ASP A 131 2.72 12.05 5.74
C ASP A 131 2.67 10.72 6.51
N ILE A 132 1.55 10.48 7.21
CA ILE A 132 1.26 9.23 7.93
C ILE A 132 -0.17 8.77 7.66
N TYR A 133 -0.44 7.47 7.74
CA TYR A 133 -1.80 6.96 7.68
C TYR A 133 -1.98 5.79 8.66
N MET A 134 -3.20 5.64 9.16
CA MET A 134 -3.56 4.65 10.18
C MET A 134 -5.05 4.29 10.06
N SER A 135 -5.49 3.24 10.75
CA SER A 135 -6.92 2.87 10.74
C SER A 135 -7.73 3.63 11.76
N SER A 136 -7.10 4.08 12.86
CA SER A 136 -7.71 4.89 13.91
C SER A 136 -6.72 5.88 14.48
N ILE A 137 -7.18 7.08 14.84
CA ILE A 137 -6.35 8.08 15.53
C ILE A 137 -5.76 7.54 16.85
N THR A 138 -6.46 6.60 17.49
CA THR A 138 -6.01 5.97 18.73
C THR A 138 -4.74 5.14 18.55
N ASN A 139 -4.37 4.78 17.31
CA ASN A 139 -3.09 4.12 17.04
C ASN A 139 -1.88 4.98 17.46
N LEU A 140 -2.03 6.31 17.58
CA LEU A 140 -0.98 7.19 18.08
C LEU A 140 -0.73 7.07 19.59
N LEU A 141 -1.68 6.51 20.35
CA LEU A 141 -1.50 6.29 21.79
C LEU A 141 -0.42 5.26 22.10
N GLU A 142 -0.06 4.43 21.13
CA GLU A 142 1.06 3.47 21.21
C GLU A 142 2.44 4.14 21.09
N TYR A 143 2.49 5.45 20.85
CA TYR A 143 3.72 6.20 20.63
C TYR A 143 3.90 7.32 21.66
N SER A 144 5.17 7.59 21.98
CA SER A 144 5.57 8.77 22.76
C SER A 144 5.24 10.06 22.01
N THR A 145 4.95 11.14 22.75
CA THR A 145 4.82 12.50 22.18
C THR A 145 6.12 13.04 21.59
N SER A 146 7.27 12.43 21.92
CA SER A 146 8.58 12.73 21.33
C SER A 146 8.98 11.78 20.19
N HIS A 147 8.07 10.89 19.77
CA HIS A 147 8.38 9.91 18.73
C HIS A 147 8.61 10.59 17.37
N THR A 148 9.62 10.12 16.64
CA THR A 148 9.93 10.59 15.28
C THR A 148 9.71 9.44 14.31
N PHE A 149 8.78 9.64 13.36
CA PHE A 149 8.50 8.68 12.30
C PHE A 149 9.50 8.86 11.15
N TYR A 150 10.19 7.79 10.77
CA TYR A 150 11.12 7.78 9.63
C TYR A 150 10.52 6.99 8.46
N PRO A 151 10.28 7.61 7.30
CA PRO A 151 9.76 6.90 6.15
C PRO A 151 10.81 5.94 5.59
N ARG A 152 10.36 4.76 5.15
CA ARG A 152 11.25 3.80 4.47
C ARG A 152 11.48 4.25 3.02
N ARG A 153 12.72 4.17 2.55
CA ARG A 153 13.06 4.43 1.15
C ARG A 153 12.41 3.36 0.27
N GLY A 154 11.55 3.79 -0.65
CA GLY A 154 11.03 2.91 -1.70
C GLY A 154 12.12 2.57 -2.71
N VAL A 155 12.09 1.34 -3.23
CA VAL A 155 13.01 0.89 -4.28
C VAL A 155 12.46 1.23 -5.67
N MET A 156 13.33 1.70 -6.56
CA MET A 156 13.03 1.88 -7.98
C MET A 156 13.41 0.62 -8.78
N PRO A 157 12.78 0.36 -9.94
CA PRO A 157 13.08 -0.84 -10.72
C PRO A 157 14.56 -1.02 -11.09
N HIS A 158 15.33 0.06 -11.25
CA HIS A 158 16.76 0.03 -11.56
C HIS A 158 17.66 -0.05 -10.31
N GLU A 159 17.11 0.01 -9.10
CA GLU A 159 17.85 -0.11 -7.84
C GLU A 159 17.95 -1.58 -7.37
N TYR A 160 17.39 -2.53 -8.12
CA TYR A 160 17.54 -3.95 -7.86
C TYR A 160 18.99 -4.41 -8.12
N THR A 161 19.85 -4.25 -7.11
CA THR A 161 21.00 -5.12 -6.89
C THR A 161 20.66 -5.92 -5.64
N SER A 162 20.20 -7.16 -5.82
CA SER A 162 19.81 -8.03 -4.72
C SER A 162 21.00 -8.25 -3.76
N TYR A 163 20.82 -7.87 -2.50
CA TYR A 163 21.58 -8.47 -1.38
C TYR A 163 20.70 -9.40 -0.54
N PHE A 164 19.40 -9.48 -0.83
CA PHE A 164 18.41 -10.27 -0.10
C PHE A 164 17.28 -10.71 -1.04
N VAL A 165 17.60 -11.70 -1.88
CA VAL A 165 16.67 -12.75 -2.32
C VAL A 165 17.28 -14.05 -1.81
#